data_AF-A0A7S1UEW1-F1
#
_entry.id   AF-A0A7S1UEW1-F1
#
_cell.length_a   1.000
_cell.length_b   1.000
_cell.length_c   1.000
_cell.angle_alpha   90.00
_cell.angle_beta   90.00
_cell.angle_gamma   90.00
#
_symmetry.space_group_name_H-M   'P 1'
#
loop_
_entity.id
_entity.type
_entity.pdbx_description
1 polymer ?
#
loop_
_entity_poly.entity_id
_entity_poly.type
_entity_poly.pdbx_seq_one_letter_code
_entity_poly.pdbx_strand_id
1 'polypeptide(L)'
;AAQPGGAPGAAQDEGGVQNGDAMLSSDIAVLRREMTSLLQRLADCLPSNRERCVFLINNFDTCLTLFGNRGLGLGNAEVAAFEGQLKAQRDRFVEEELMEDFGRLIAFVQQSERAAGEGAAAAAAAAPHLEES
;
A
#
# COMPACT_ATOMS: atom_id res chain seq x y z
N ALA A 1 3.71 13.61 -71.94
CA ALA A 1 3.37 14.68 -70.99
C ALA A 1 3.60 14.14 -69.58
N ALA A 2 4.37 14.87 -68.78
CA ALA A 2 4.97 14.43 -67.54
C ALA A 2 3.96 14.43 -66.36
N GLN A 3 4.08 13.45 -65.46
CA GLN A 3 3.82 13.66 -64.03
C GLN A 3 4.95 14.55 -63.48
N PRO A 4 4.69 15.40 -62.48
CA PRO A 4 5.07 14.98 -61.11
C PRO A 4 4.20 15.60 -60.01
N GLY A 5 4.37 15.12 -58.76
CA GLY A 5 4.04 15.93 -57.59
C GLY A 5 3.35 15.23 -56.42
N GLY A 6 3.68 13.95 -56.13
CA GLY A 6 3.47 13.43 -54.78
C GLY A 6 4.45 14.12 -53.82
N ALA A 7 3.93 14.88 -52.86
CA ALA A 7 4.71 15.39 -51.73
C ALA A 7 4.60 14.38 -50.56
N PRO A 8 5.72 13.78 -50.11
CA PRO A 8 5.79 13.05 -48.86
C PRO A 8 6.27 13.99 -47.73
N GLY A 9 5.86 13.71 -46.50
CA GLY A 9 6.63 14.13 -45.33
C GLY A 9 6.05 15.28 -44.51
N ALA A 10 5.00 14.99 -43.75
CA ALA A 10 4.75 15.64 -42.46
C ALA A 10 4.27 14.56 -41.48
N ALA A 11 5.14 13.59 -41.23
CA ALA A 11 4.92 12.58 -40.22
C ALA A 11 6.18 12.49 -39.36
N GLN A 12 5.97 12.63 -38.05
CA GLN A 12 6.78 12.08 -36.97
C GLN A 12 8.03 12.90 -36.55
N ASP A 13 7.81 13.86 -35.65
CA ASP A 13 8.82 14.28 -34.66
C ASP A 13 8.32 14.08 -33.19
N GLU A 14 7.10 13.57 -32.99
CA GLU A 14 6.52 13.39 -31.65
C GLU A 14 7.09 12.17 -30.88
N GLY A 15 7.91 11.33 -31.53
CA GLY A 15 8.48 10.13 -30.91
C GLY A 15 9.68 10.38 -29.99
N GLY A 16 10.38 11.50 -30.14
CA GLY A 16 11.56 11.82 -29.32
C GLY A 16 11.22 12.26 -27.89
N VAL A 17 10.14 13.04 -27.73
CA VAL A 17 9.71 13.59 -26.43
C VAL A 17 9.09 12.50 -25.55
N GLN A 18 8.28 11.60 -26.12
CA GLN A 18 7.64 10.50 -25.38
C GLN A 18 8.65 9.51 -24.78
N ASN A 19 9.76 9.25 -25.47
CA ASN A 19 10.82 8.39 -24.94
C ASN A 19 11.58 9.04 -23.77
N GLY A 20 11.77 10.36 -23.82
CA GLY A 20 12.40 11.12 -22.73
C GLY A 20 11.56 11.11 -21.45
N ASP A 21 10.25 11.37 -21.57
CA ASP A 21 9.34 11.36 -20.43
C ASP A 21 9.19 9.96 -19.80
N ALA A 22 9.20 8.91 -20.62
CA ALA A 22 9.17 7.53 -20.14
C ALA A 22 10.45 7.16 -19.36
N MET A 23 11.62 7.57 -19.86
CA MET A 23 12.90 7.34 -19.19
C MET A 23 12.97 8.09 -17.85
N LEU A 24 12.55 9.36 -17.83
CA LEU A 24 12.48 10.15 -16.60
C LEU A 24 11.52 9.53 -15.57
N SER A 25 10.36 9.04 -16.01
CA SER A 25 9.40 8.35 -15.13
C SER A 25 9.99 7.07 -14.54
N SER A 26 10.79 6.34 -15.32
CA SER A 26 11.50 5.15 -14.84
C SER A 26 12.55 5.50 -13.78
N ASP A 27 13.37 6.52 -14.02
CA ASP A 27 14.40 6.98 -13.09
C ASP A 27 13.80 7.47 -11.77
N ILE A 28 12.68 8.19 -11.82
CA ILE A 28 11.93 8.62 -10.61
C ILE A 28 11.41 7.41 -9.83
N ALA A 29 10.86 6.40 -10.51
CA ALA A 29 10.37 5.19 -9.86
C ALA A 29 11.49 4.40 -9.18
N VAL A 30 12.68 4.35 -9.80
CA VAL A 30 13.88 3.76 -9.19
C VAL A 30 14.29 4.57 -7.96
N LEU A 31 14.36 5.90 -8.07
CA LEU A 31 14.70 6.77 -6.95
C LEU A 31 13.76 6.57 -5.76
N ARG A 32 12.44 6.51 -5.99
CA ARG A 32 11.45 6.22 -4.94
C ARG A 32 11.76 4.87 -4.29
N ARG A 33 11.98 3.81 -5.08
CA ARG A 33 12.24 2.47 -4.55
C ARG A 33 13.49 2.44 -3.67
N GLU A 34 14.59 3.03 -4.13
CA GLU A 34 15.83 3.07 -3.36
C GLU A 34 15.68 3.91 -2.09
N MET A 35 14.94 5.03 -2.15
CA MET A 35 14.60 5.85 -1.00
C MET A 35 13.75 5.08 0.02
N THR A 36 12.67 4.41 -0.40
CA THR A 36 11.86 3.56 0.49
C THR A 36 12.72 2.45 1.11
N SER A 37 13.58 1.79 0.32
CA SER A 37 14.46 0.73 0.82
C SER A 37 15.45 1.24 1.87
N LEU A 38 15.99 2.45 1.68
CA LEU A 38 16.83 3.10 2.67
C LEU A 38 16.05 3.41 3.95
N LEU A 39 14.87 4.01 3.84
CA LEU A 39 14.01 4.33 4.99
C LEU A 39 13.65 3.07 5.78
N GLN A 40 13.37 1.95 5.10
CA GLN A 40 13.07 0.68 5.76
C GLN A 40 14.29 0.15 6.53
N ARG A 41 15.48 0.16 5.94
CA ARG A 41 16.72 -0.25 6.63
C ARG A 41 17.05 0.64 7.82
N LEU A 42 16.78 1.94 7.72
CA LEU A 42 16.96 2.87 8.85
C LEU A 42 15.93 2.63 9.95
N ALA A 43 14.68 2.32 9.59
CA ALA A 43 13.67 1.93 10.55
C ALA A 43 14.10 0.65 11.30
N ASP A 44 14.63 -0.35 10.61
CA ASP A 44 15.08 -1.61 11.23
C ASP A 44 16.18 -1.42 12.30
N CYS A 45 16.90 -0.28 12.28
CA CYS A 45 17.86 0.08 13.33
C CYS A 45 17.23 0.56 14.64
N LEU A 46 15.94 0.92 14.66
CA LEU A 46 15.23 1.35 15.87
C LEU A 46 14.86 0.15 16.75
N PRO A 47 14.78 0.29 18.08
CA PRO A 47 14.63 -0.87 18.97
C PRO A 47 13.21 -1.44 18.98
N SER A 48 12.16 -0.61 19.04
CA SER A 48 10.77 -1.08 19.11
C SER A 48 10.04 -1.00 17.77
N ASN A 49 9.12 -1.93 17.49
CA ASN A 49 8.29 -1.85 16.28
C ASN A 49 7.46 -0.56 16.21
N ARG A 50 7.00 -0.09 17.36
CA ARG A 50 6.31 1.20 17.49
C ARG A 50 7.15 2.36 16.95
N GLU A 51 8.41 2.47 17.39
CA GLU A 51 9.32 3.50 16.89
C GLU A 51 9.60 3.36 15.39
N ARG A 52 9.69 2.11 14.88
CA ARG A 52 9.82 1.85 13.43
C ARG A 52 8.63 2.40 12.66
N CYS A 53 7.42 2.09 13.12
CA CYS A 53 6.17 2.56 12.52
C CYS A 53 6.10 4.10 12.55
N VAL A 54 6.36 4.72 13.70
CA VAL A 54 6.35 6.19 13.86
C VAL A 54 7.38 6.85 12.95
N PHE A 55 8.60 6.30 12.86
CA PHE A 55 9.63 6.80 11.96
C PHE A 55 9.17 6.77 10.51
N LEU A 56 8.63 5.64 10.04
CA LEU A 56 8.17 5.50 8.66
C LEU A 56 6.96 6.40 8.35
N ILE A 57 5.99 6.49 9.27
CA ILE A 57 4.84 7.40 9.15
C ILE A 57 5.33 8.83 8.95
N ASN A 58 6.19 9.33 9.86
CA ASN A 58 6.70 10.70 9.80
C ASN A 58 7.47 10.98 8.50
N ASN A 59 8.29 10.04 8.04
CA ASN A 59 9.04 10.21 6.80
C ASN A 59 8.12 10.21 5.57
N PHE A 60 7.12 9.33 5.51
CA PHE A 60 6.16 9.31 4.40
C PHE A 60 5.25 10.54 4.41
N ASP A 61 4.78 10.99 5.58
CA ASP A 61 4.03 12.24 5.75
C ASP A 61 4.85 13.45 5.29
N THR A 62 6.15 13.49 5.60
CA THR A 62 7.05 14.55 5.15
C THR A 62 7.16 14.56 3.62
N CYS A 63 7.31 13.39 2.99
CA CYS A 63 7.35 13.27 1.54
C CYS A 63 6.06 13.78 0.89
N LEU A 64 4.90 13.33 1.41
CA LEU A 64 3.59 13.76 0.91
C LEU A 64 3.36 15.26 1.10
N THR A 65 3.77 15.82 2.23
CA THR A 65 3.71 17.27 2.49
C THR A 65 4.55 18.04 1.48
N LEU A 66 5.77 17.57 1.18
CA LEU A 66 6.63 18.18 0.17
C LEU A 66 6.02 18.09 -1.24
N PHE A 67 5.38 16.97 -1.59
CA PHE A 67 4.69 16.82 -2.87
C PHE A 67 3.51 17.77 -3.00
N GLY A 68 2.69 17.89 -1.95
CA GLY A 68 1.60 18.87 -1.89
C GLY A 68 2.09 20.30 -2.06
N ASN A 69 3.19 20.68 -1.38
CA ASN A 69 3.79 22.01 -1.51
C ASN A 69 4.32 22.32 -2.91
N ARG A 70 4.66 21.30 -3.70
CA ARG A 70 5.11 21.43 -5.09
C ARG A 70 3.98 21.32 -6.12
N GLY A 71 2.73 21.18 -5.67
CA GLY A 71 1.57 21.05 -6.55
C GLY A 71 1.49 19.69 -7.25
N LEU A 72 2.19 18.66 -6.77
CA LEU A 72 2.00 17.29 -7.25
C LEU A 72 0.68 16.77 -6.67
N GLY A 73 -0.33 16.62 -7.53
CA GLY A 73 -1.69 16.28 -7.14
C GLY A 73 -2.07 14.81 -7.28
N LEU A 74 -3.35 14.55 -6.98
CA LEU A 74 -4.04 13.27 -7.20
C LEU A 74 -3.91 12.86 -8.66
N GLY A 75 -3.13 11.79 -8.92
CA GLY A 75 -2.83 11.29 -10.27
C GLY A 75 -1.33 11.06 -10.52
N ASN A 76 -0.46 11.60 -9.67
CA ASN A 76 0.97 11.26 -9.72
C ASN A 76 1.21 9.89 -9.07
N ALA A 77 1.83 8.97 -9.82
CA ALA A 77 2.14 7.61 -9.35
C ALA A 77 3.00 7.60 -8.08
N GLU A 78 3.87 8.60 -7.90
CA GLU A 78 4.74 8.70 -6.75
C GLU A 78 3.96 9.08 -5.50
N VAL A 79 3.05 10.05 -5.61
CA VAL A 79 2.16 10.45 -4.51
C VAL A 79 1.32 9.27 -4.07
N ALA A 80 0.67 8.56 -5.01
CA ALA A 80 -0.17 7.42 -4.70
C ALA A 80 0.60 6.27 -4.01
N ALA A 81 1.86 6.05 -4.39
CA ALA A 81 2.69 5.04 -3.74
C ALA A 81 3.04 5.40 -2.30
N PHE A 82 3.41 6.66 -2.02
CA PHE A 82 3.68 7.11 -0.66
C PHE A 82 2.41 7.15 0.20
N GLU A 83 1.25 7.50 -0.37
CA GLU A 83 -0.05 7.41 0.32
C GLU A 83 -0.37 5.96 0.72
N GLY A 84 -0.15 5.00 -0.19
CA GLY A 84 -0.34 3.58 0.09
C GLY A 84 0.59 3.08 1.19
N GLN A 85 1.86 3.48 1.16
CA GLN A 85 2.85 3.13 2.18
C GLN A 85 2.51 3.75 3.54
N LEU A 86 2.13 5.03 3.57
CA LEU A 86 1.70 5.71 4.78
C LEU A 86 0.48 5.02 5.40
N LYS A 87 -0.52 4.70 4.59
CA LYS A 87 -1.72 3.99 5.06
C LYS A 87 -1.34 2.65 5.69
N ALA A 88 -0.52 1.84 5.02
CA ALA A 88 -0.09 0.55 5.55
C ALA A 88 0.65 0.69 6.89
N GLN A 89 1.51 1.70 7.05
CA GLN A 89 2.21 1.94 8.31
C GLN A 89 1.28 2.43 9.42
N ARG A 90 0.28 3.26 9.09
CA ARG A 90 -0.74 3.71 10.05
C ARG A 90 -1.59 2.54 10.54
N ASP A 91 -2.03 1.67 9.62
CA ASP A 91 -2.81 0.49 9.97
C ASP A 91 -2.00 -0.44 10.89
N ARG A 92 -0.71 -0.64 10.59
CA ARG A 92 0.21 -1.41 11.44
C ARG A 92 0.42 -0.77 12.80
N PHE A 93 0.62 0.54 12.86
CA PHE A 93 0.79 1.26 14.11
C PHE A 93 -0.45 1.11 15.00
N VAL A 94 -1.65 1.23 14.43
CA VAL A 94 -2.91 1.04 15.17
C VAL A 94 -3.01 -0.37 15.74
N GLU A 95 -2.65 -1.41 14.98
CA GLU A 95 -2.64 -2.79 15.48
C GLU A 95 -1.65 -2.98 16.63
N GLU A 96 -0.46 -2.38 16.53
CA GLU A 96 0.56 -2.44 17.60
C GLU A 96 0.07 -1.76 18.89
N GLU A 97 -0.52 -0.57 18.82
CA GLU A 97 -1.11 0.11 20.00
C GLU A 97 -2.32 -0.69 20.56
N LEU A 98 -3.16 -1.25 19.69
CA LEU A 98 -4.33 -2.01 20.11
C LEU A 98 -3.92 -3.29 20.86
N MET A 99 -2.87 -3.97 20.42
CA MET A 99 -2.35 -5.16 21.07
C MET A 99 -1.66 -4.85 22.40
N GLU A 100 -1.01 -3.69 22.53
CA GLU A 100 -0.37 -3.26 23.78
C GLU A 100 -1.39 -3.12 24.92
N ASP A 101 -2.52 -2.44 24.67
CA ASP A 101 -3.51 -2.15 25.71
C ASP A 101 -4.63 -3.21 25.82
N PHE A 102 -5.07 -3.76 24.69
CA PHE A 102 -6.27 -4.61 24.62
C PHE A 102 -5.98 -6.05 24.23
N GLY A 103 -4.72 -6.44 24.04
CA GLY A 103 -4.35 -7.79 23.59
C GLY A 103 -4.96 -8.92 24.44
N ARG A 104 -5.03 -8.74 25.77
CA ARG A 104 -5.69 -9.72 26.67
C ARG A 104 -7.19 -9.82 26.45
N LEU A 105 -7.86 -8.69 26.24
CA LEU A 105 -9.29 -8.65 25.98
C LEU A 105 -9.62 -9.29 24.63
N ILE A 106 -8.81 -8.97 23.61
CA ILE A 106 -8.93 -9.56 22.26
C ILE A 106 -8.75 -11.09 22.34
N ALA A 107 -7.71 -11.57 23.03
CA ALA A 107 -7.47 -13.00 23.21
C ALA A 107 -8.63 -13.68 23.95
N PHE A 108 -9.17 -13.05 24.99
CA PHE A 108 -10.34 -13.56 25.72
C PHE A 108 -11.57 -13.70 24.82
N VAL A 109 -11.91 -12.66 24.04
CA VAL A 109 -13.06 -12.70 23.12
C VAL A 109 -12.87 -13.80 22.08
N GLN A 110 -11.70 -13.89 21.45
CA GLN A 110 -11.39 -14.93 20.47
C GLN A 110 -11.51 -16.35 21.06
N GLN A 111 -11.07 -16.54 22.32
CA GLN A 111 -11.20 -17.83 22.99
C GLN A 111 -12.67 -18.17 23.29
N SER A 112 -13.45 -17.18 23.75
CA SER A 112 -14.89 -17.35 24.00
C SER A 112 -15.66 -17.66 22.72
N GLU A 113 -15.38 -16.97 21.62
CA GLU A 113 -16.03 -17.20 20.32
C GLU A 113 -15.75 -18.59 19.78
N ARG A 114 -14.50 -19.07 19.91
CA ARG A 114 -14.13 -20.45 19.52
C ARG A 114 -14.89 -21.48 20.36
N ALA A 115 -14.90 -21.31 21.68
CA ALA A 115 -15.61 -22.21 22.58
C ALA A 115 -17.14 -22.22 22.33
N ALA A 116 -17.73 -21.04 22.03
CA ALA A 116 -19.14 -20.92 21.69
C ALA A 116 -19.46 -21.55 20.33
N GLY A 117 -18.58 -21.39 19.33
CA GLY A 117 -18.71 -22.02 18.01
C GLY A 117 -18.61 -23.55 18.07
N GLU A 118 -17.67 -24.08 18.87
CA GLU A 118 -17.54 -25.52 19.13
C GLU A 118 -18.75 -26.09 19.88
N GLY A 119 -19.28 -25.35 20.86
CA GLY A 119 -20.51 -25.71 21.58
C GLY A 119 -21.75 -25.73 20.67
N ALA A 120 -21.86 -24.79 19.73
CA ALA A 120 -22.95 -24.76 18.75
C ALA A 120 -22.85 -25.91 17.73
N ALA A 121 -21.64 -26.25 17.27
CA ALA A 121 -21.41 -27.38 16.38
C ALA A 121 -21.70 -28.73 17.05
N ALA A 122 -21.33 -28.89 18.33
CA ALA A 122 -21.65 -30.07 19.11
C ALA A 122 -23.16 -30.21 19.36
N ALA A 123 -23.86 -29.10 19.63
CA ALA A 123 -25.32 -29.09 19.79
C ALA A 123 -26.06 -29.44 18.48
N ALA A 124 -25.57 -28.98 17.32
CA ALA A 124 -26.14 -29.32 16.02
C ALA A 124 -25.93 -30.80 15.65
N ALA A 125 -24.80 -31.40 16.03
CA ALA A 125 -24.52 -32.82 15.79
C ALA A 125 -25.31 -33.77 16.72
N ALA A 126 -25.80 -33.27 17.87
CA ALA A 126 -26.58 -34.04 18.83
C ALA A 126 -28.10 -33.99 18.59
N ALA A 127 -28.58 -33.26 17.57
CA ALA A 127 -29.98 -33.23 17.20
C ALA A 127 -30.40 -34.58 16.57
N PRO A 128 -31.32 -35.35 17.20
CA PRO A 128 -31.72 -36.64 16.67
C PRO A 128 -32.50 -36.46 15.36
N HIS A 129 -32.03 -37.12 14.31
CA HIS A 129 -32.69 -37.27 13.02
C HIS A 129 -33.99 -38.08 13.23
N LEU A 130 -35.11 -37.41 13.51
CA LEU A 130 -36.44 -38.02 13.51
C LEU A 130 -36.85 -38.25 12.05
N GLU A 131 -36.56 -39.47 11.59
CA GLU A 131 -37.03 -39.99 10.31
C GLU A 131 -38.54 -40.30 10.44
N GLU A 132 -39.32 -39.63 9.59
CA GLU A 132 -40.77 -39.73 9.45
C GLU A 132 -41.16 -41.12 8.91
N SER A 133 -42.13 -41.78 9.53
CA SER A 133 -42.80 -43.01 9.07
C SER A 133 -44.30 -42.80 9.05
#